data_AF-A0A445DY93-F1
#
_entry.id   AF-A0A445DY93-F1
#
_cell.length_a   1.000
_cell.length_b   1.000
_cell.length_c   1.000
_cell.angle_alpha   90.00
_cell.angle_beta   90.00
_cell.angle_gamma   90.00
#
_symmetry.space_group_name_H-M   'P 1'
#
loop_
_entity.id
_entity.type
_entity.pdbx_description
1 polymer ?
#
loop_
_entity_poly.entity_id
_entity_poly.type
_entity_poly.pdbx_seq_one_letter_code
_entity_poly.pdbx_strand_id
1 'polypeptide(L)'
;MAGIHKIVDINPTINNLCVCIRVIRLWTLPSYENSPLPYSIEMVWLDDDGEKIHASVKRAFVSRFVNLLEEGISYQIRYFGVGLNNGYFKTTHHEYFVSFDTLNAPGYDCTYLVDVVGYFAGIGNERTLEKDGKSTKYIVIELKIYDG
;
A
#
# COMPACT_ATOMS: atom_id res chain seq x y z
N MET A 1 3.51 21.38 2.58
CA MET A 1 2.69 20.30 1.98
C MET A 1 3.65 19.45 1.16
N ALA A 2 3.84 18.18 1.50
CA ALA A 2 4.67 17.29 0.69
C ALA A 2 3.93 17.05 -0.65
N GLY A 3 4.62 17.31 -1.76
CA GLY A 3 4.06 17.12 -3.10
C GLY A 3 3.75 15.64 -3.34
N ILE A 4 2.73 15.37 -4.15
CA ILE A 4 2.50 14.04 -4.70
C ILE A 4 3.54 13.84 -5.81
N HIS A 5 4.30 12.76 -5.73
CA HIS A 5 5.33 12.36 -6.68
C HIS A 5 4.75 11.39 -7.70
N LYS A 6 5.31 11.41 -8.92
CA LYS A 6 4.96 10.49 -10.00
C LYS A 6 5.77 9.19 -9.91
N ILE A 7 5.29 8.12 -10.55
CA ILE A 7 6.05 6.85 -10.55
C ILE A 7 7.39 7.00 -11.26
N VAL A 8 7.43 7.75 -12.38
CA VAL A 8 8.67 7.99 -13.15
C VAL A 8 9.79 8.65 -12.34
N ASP A 9 9.42 9.41 -11.30
CA ASP A 9 10.36 10.11 -10.44
C ASP A 9 10.86 9.23 -9.28
N ILE A 10 10.32 8.02 -9.12
CA ILE A 10 10.71 7.10 -8.04
C ILE A 10 12.15 6.66 -8.25
N ASN A 11 13.00 7.07 -7.31
CA ASN A 11 14.39 6.67 -7.24
C ASN A 11 14.79 6.48 -5.76
N PRO A 12 15.87 5.73 -5.48
CA PRO A 12 16.31 5.45 -4.11
C PRO A 12 16.95 6.65 -3.39
N THR A 13 17.15 7.80 -4.06
CA THR A 13 17.79 8.98 -3.46
C THR A 13 16.80 10.00 -2.92
N ILE A 14 15.51 9.90 -3.28
CA ILE A 14 14.46 10.76 -2.75
C ILE A 14 13.91 10.18 -1.43
N ASN A 15 14.10 10.93 -0.36
CA ASN A 15 13.48 10.65 0.93
C ASN A 15 12.04 11.20 0.98
N ASN A 16 11.15 10.54 1.72
CA ASN A 16 9.75 10.95 1.93
C ASN A 16 8.86 10.95 0.68
N LEU A 17 9.07 10.00 -0.24
CA LEU A 17 8.18 9.81 -1.39
C LEU A 17 6.73 9.59 -0.96
N CYS A 18 5.83 10.24 -1.69
CA CYS A 18 4.38 10.14 -1.55
C CYS A 18 3.79 9.95 -2.95
N VAL A 19 3.14 8.84 -3.22
CA VAL A 19 2.57 8.53 -4.54
C VAL A 19 1.08 8.22 -4.41
N CYS A 20 0.30 8.68 -5.38
CA CYS A 20 -1.09 8.26 -5.55
C CYS A 20 -1.12 7.20 -6.64
N ILE A 21 -1.58 6.00 -6.30
CA ILE A 21 -1.56 4.85 -7.21
C ILE A 21 -2.88 4.13 -7.18
N ARG A 22 -3.20 3.42 -8.26
CA ARG A 22 -4.22 2.39 -8.32
C ARG A 22 -3.55 1.03 -8.37
N VAL A 23 -4.02 0.07 -7.57
CA VAL A 23 -3.57 -1.32 -7.66
C VAL A 23 -4.30 -1.96 -8.84
N ILE A 24 -3.58 -2.27 -9.93
CA ILE A 24 -4.20 -2.86 -11.13
C ILE A 24 -4.07 -4.37 -11.20
N ARG A 25 -3.17 -4.95 -10.40
CA ARG A 25 -2.99 -6.39 -10.22
C ARG A 25 -2.51 -6.65 -8.79
N LEU A 26 -3.12 -7.62 -8.12
CA LEU A 26 -2.71 -8.07 -6.80
C LEU A 26 -2.66 -9.60 -6.76
N TRP A 27 -1.53 -10.17 -6.34
CA TRP A 27 -1.40 -11.62 -6.16
C TRP A 27 -0.55 -11.93 -4.94
N THR A 28 -0.66 -13.16 -4.44
CA THR A 28 0.11 -13.62 -3.28
C THR A 28 1.00 -14.78 -3.67
N LEU A 29 2.22 -14.80 -3.14
CA LEU A 29 3.11 -15.94 -3.26
C LEU A 29 2.88 -16.87 -2.07
N PRO A 30 2.52 -18.15 -2.28
CA PRO A 30 2.25 -19.07 -1.18
C PRO A 30 3.52 -19.30 -0.35
N SER A 31 3.35 -19.48 0.96
CA SER A 31 4.45 -19.87 1.84
C SER A 31 4.81 -21.34 1.65
N TYR A 32 6.12 -21.63 1.54
CA TYR A 32 6.62 -23.00 1.48
C TYR A 32 6.36 -23.80 2.77
N GLU A 33 6.06 -23.13 3.88
CA GLU A 33 5.94 -23.75 5.22
C GLU A 33 4.50 -24.13 5.61
N ASN A 34 3.55 -24.22 4.67
CA ASN A 34 2.12 -24.43 4.98
C ASN A 34 1.56 -23.41 5.99
N SER A 35 2.11 -22.19 5.99
CA SER A 35 1.58 -21.10 6.81
C SER A 35 0.26 -20.60 6.21
N PRO A 36 -0.74 -20.25 7.05
CA PRO A 36 -1.98 -19.62 6.56
C PRO A 36 -1.73 -18.23 5.95
N LEU A 37 -0.56 -17.62 6.20
CA LEU A 37 -0.16 -16.36 5.60
C LEU A 37 0.72 -16.58 4.36
N PRO A 38 0.51 -15.81 3.28
CA PRO A 38 1.40 -15.87 2.12
C PRO A 38 2.81 -15.37 2.47
N TYR A 39 3.79 -15.82 1.69
CA TYR A 39 5.18 -15.39 1.82
C TYR A 39 5.37 -13.92 1.45
N SER A 40 4.71 -13.48 0.39
CA SER A 40 4.65 -12.06 0.01
C SER A 40 3.34 -11.74 -0.69
N ILE A 41 2.96 -10.47 -0.66
CA ILE A 41 1.92 -9.91 -1.51
C ILE A 41 2.66 -9.12 -2.59
N GLU A 42 2.40 -9.45 -3.84
CA GLU A 42 2.96 -8.78 -5.00
C GLU A 42 1.84 -8.01 -5.70
N MET A 43 2.17 -6.84 -6.22
CA MET A 43 1.17 -5.99 -6.85
C MET A 43 1.78 -5.10 -7.94
N VAL A 44 0.94 -4.63 -8.85
CA VAL A 44 1.32 -3.61 -9.83
C VAL A 44 0.54 -2.33 -9.53
N TRP A 45 1.28 -1.25 -9.37
CA TRP A 45 0.76 0.10 -9.22
C TRP A 45 0.67 0.78 -10.57
N LEU A 46 -0.37 1.58 -10.74
CA LEU A 46 -0.59 2.48 -11.87
C LEU A 46 -0.78 3.90 -11.32
N ASP A 47 -0.06 4.89 -11.85
CA ASP A 47 -0.33 6.29 -11.54
C ASP A 47 -1.28 6.95 -12.57
N ASP A 48 -1.62 8.21 -12.33
CA ASP A 48 -2.52 9.00 -13.19
C ASP A 48 -1.94 9.22 -14.61
N ASP A 49 -0.62 9.16 -14.78
CA ASP A 49 0.02 9.28 -16.10
C ASP A 49 0.05 7.94 -16.86
N GLY A 50 -0.38 6.85 -16.21
CA GLY A 50 -0.41 5.51 -16.79
C GLY A 50 0.90 4.72 -16.62
N GLU A 51 1.84 5.24 -15.84
CA GLU A 51 3.10 4.57 -15.54
C GLU A 51 2.87 3.43 -14.54
N LYS A 52 3.66 2.36 -14.72
CA LYS A 52 3.50 1.13 -13.94
C LYS A 52 4.76 0.78 -13.19
N ILE A 53 4.62 0.50 -11.90
CA ILE A 53 5.71 -0.02 -11.07
C ILE A 53 5.27 -1.26 -10.31
N HIS A 54 6.21 -2.19 -10.17
CA HIS A 54 6.00 -3.38 -9.36
C HIS A 54 6.23 -3.05 -7.88
N ALA A 55 5.36 -3.54 -7.01
CA ALA A 55 5.50 -3.39 -5.57
C ALA A 55 5.35 -4.75 -4.86
N SER A 56 6.19 -4.98 -3.84
CA SER A 56 6.25 -6.25 -3.10
C SER A 56 6.19 -5.99 -1.60
N VAL A 57 5.26 -6.66 -0.91
CA VAL A 57 5.15 -6.69 0.55
C VAL A 57 5.73 -7.98 1.08
N LYS A 58 6.83 -7.90 1.84
CA LYS A 58 7.51 -9.08 2.40
C LYS A 58 6.77 -9.65 3.61
N ARG A 59 7.04 -10.94 3.91
CA ARG A 59 6.42 -11.77 4.96
C ARG A 59 6.15 -11.02 6.28
N ALA A 60 7.10 -10.19 6.74
CA ALA A 60 7.00 -9.44 7.98
C ALA A 60 5.80 -8.48 8.05
N PHE A 61 5.32 -7.99 6.90
CA PHE A 61 4.24 -7.01 6.80
C PHE A 61 2.95 -7.56 6.17
N VAL A 62 2.99 -8.77 5.62
CA VAL A 62 1.84 -9.41 4.95
C VAL A 62 0.59 -9.39 5.83
N SER A 63 0.70 -9.78 7.11
CA SER A 63 -0.44 -9.82 8.04
C SER A 63 -1.13 -8.47 8.23
N ARG A 64 -0.40 -7.36 8.05
CA ARG A 64 -0.92 -6.00 8.17
C ARG A 64 -1.67 -5.58 6.90
N PHE A 65 -1.18 -5.97 5.73
CA PHE A 65 -1.67 -5.46 4.44
C PHE A 65 -2.64 -6.39 3.71
N VAL A 66 -2.70 -7.67 4.06
CA VAL A 66 -3.53 -8.67 3.36
C VAL A 66 -5.01 -8.31 3.29
N ASN A 67 -5.54 -7.60 4.30
CA ASN A 67 -6.93 -7.15 4.35
C ASN A 67 -7.10 -5.66 3.99
N LEU A 68 -6.01 -4.95 3.68
CA LEU A 68 -6.02 -3.51 3.35
C LEU A 68 -5.88 -3.27 1.85
N LEU A 69 -5.12 -4.12 1.16
CA LEU A 69 -4.81 -3.97 -0.25
C LEU A 69 -5.75 -4.82 -1.11
N GLU A 70 -6.38 -4.16 -2.07
CA GLU A 70 -7.33 -4.78 -2.98
C GLU A 70 -7.12 -4.27 -4.41
N GLU A 71 -7.31 -5.16 -5.39
CA GLU A 71 -7.21 -4.83 -6.81
C GLU A 71 -8.35 -3.90 -7.23
N GLY A 72 -8.03 -2.86 -8.01
CA GLY A 72 -8.96 -1.81 -8.44
C GLY A 72 -8.97 -0.56 -7.53
N ILE A 73 -8.46 -0.67 -6.30
CA ILE A 73 -8.49 0.43 -5.34
C ILE A 73 -7.34 1.41 -5.55
N SER A 74 -7.62 2.70 -5.31
CA SER A 74 -6.63 3.76 -5.34
C SER A 74 -6.20 4.15 -3.92
N TYR A 75 -4.88 4.29 -3.74
CA TYR A 75 -4.24 4.54 -2.46
C TYR A 75 -3.23 5.69 -2.58
N GLN A 76 -3.14 6.50 -1.54
CA GLN A 76 -1.98 7.36 -1.33
C GLN A 76 -1.01 6.66 -0.39
N ILE A 77 0.19 6.37 -0.86
CA ILE A 77 1.20 5.61 -0.12
C ILE A 77 2.42 6.49 0.14
N ARG A 78 2.92 6.44 1.37
CA ARG A 78 4.13 7.15 1.81
C ARG A 78 5.12 6.22 2.50
N TYR A 79 6.39 6.62 2.49
CA TYR A 79 7.47 5.97 3.22
C TYR A 79 7.72 4.51 2.80
N PHE A 80 7.84 4.25 1.50
CA PHE A 80 8.15 2.92 0.95
C PHE A 80 9.62 2.83 0.52
N GLY A 81 10.18 1.61 0.56
CA GLY A 81 11.53 1.34 0.07
C GLY A 81 11.56 1.24 -1.46
N VAL A 82 12.64 1.72 -2.07
CA VAL A 82 12.88 1.62 -3.52
C VAL A 82 14.11 0.77 -3.75
N GLY A 83 13.95 -0.32 -4.50
CA GLY A 83 15.03 -1.23 -4.89
C GLY A 83 15.24 -1.25 -6.40
N LEU A 84 16.41 -1.70 -6.85
CA LEU A 84 16.67 -1.94 -8.27
C LEU A 84 15.87 -3.13 -8.77
N ASN A 85 15.16 -2.96 -9.89
CA ASN A 85 14.41 -4.02 -10.56
C ASN A 85 15.34 -4.92 -11.39
N ASN A 86 16.39 -5.46 -10.74
CA ASN A 86 17.39 -6.36 -11.33
C ASN A 86 16.97 -7.84 -11.30
N GLY A 87 15.68 -8.11 -11.03
CA GLY A 87 15.15 -9.47 -11.03
C GLY A 87 15.09 -10.08 -12.43
N TYR A 88 15.19 -11.41 -12.51
CA TYR A 88 15.01 -12.18 -13.74
C TYR A 88 13.57 -12.10 -14.29
N PHE A 89 12.59 -11.81 -13.43
CA PHE A 89 11.19 -11.66 -13.79
C PHE A 89 10.78 -10.20 -13.61
N LYS A 90 10.70 -9.45 -14.71
CA LYS A 90 10.30 -8.05 -14.72
C LYS A 90 8.82 -7.95 -15.05
N THR A 91 7.99 -7.67 -14.06
CA THR A 91 6.55 -7.43 -14.24
C THR A 91 6.28 -6.05 -14.87
N THR A 92 7.24 -5.13 -14.81
CA THR A 92 7.17 -3.79 -15.40
C THR A 92 8.53 -3.41 -16.01
N HIS A 93 8.53 -2.47 -16.96
CA HIS A 93 9.74 -1.94 -17.60
C HIS A 93 10.50 -0.92 -16.72
N HIS A 94 9.95 -0.56 -15.57
CA HIS A 94 10.53 0.42 -14.66
C HIS A 94 11.88 -0.06 -14.08
N GLU A 95 12.87 0.83 -14.02
CA GLU A 95 14.23 0.53 -13.54
C GLU A 95 14.26 0.14 -12.05
N TYR A 96 13.30 0.66 -11.29
CA TYR A 96 13.14 0.42 -9.86
C TYR A 96 11.84 -0.33 -9.56
N PHE A 97 11.81 -1.04 -8.44
CA PHE A 97 10.61 -1.63 -7.86
C PHE A 97 10.43 -1.14 -6.43
N VAL A 98 9.20 -1.18 -5.93
CA VAL A 98 8.87 -0.79 -4.57
C VAL A 98 8.91 -2.01 -3.65
N SER A 99 9.65 -1.90 -2.55
CA SER A 99 9.76 -2.95 -1.54
C SER A 99 9.26 -2.43 -0.21
N PHE A 100 8.32 -3.16 0.39
CA PHE A 100 8.01 -3.04 1.81
C PHE A 100 8.85 -4.10 2.54
N ASP A 101 10.16 -3.86 2.59
CA ASP A 101 11.09 -4.60 3.42
C ASP A 101 11.54 -3.74 4.61
N THR A 102 12.10 -4.41 5.62
CA THR A 102 12.35 -3.88 6.95
C THR A 102 13.07 -2.51 6.93
N LEU A 103 12.43 -1.50 7.53
CA LEU A 103 13.00 -0.23 8.02
C LEU A 103 14.52 -0.08 7.85
N ASN A 104 14.98 0.50 6.75
CA ASN A 104 16.33 1.05 6.62
C ASN A 104 16.35 2.57 6.90
N ALA A 105 15.59 3.02 7.90
CA ALA A 105 15.76 4.35 8.48
C ALA A 105 15.85 4.21 10.01
N PRO A 106 17.06 4.18 10.59
CA PRO A 106 17.21 4.14 12.04
C PRO A 106 16.61 5.44 12.59
N GLY A 107 15.47 5.32 13.29
CA GLY A 107 14.82 6.45 13.95
C GLY A 107 13.42 6.81 13.48
N TYR A 108 12.86 6.12 12.48
CA TYR A 108 11.46 6.33 12.11
C TYR A 108 10.62 5.09 12.38
N ASP A 109 9.66 5.22 13.29
CA ASP A 109 8.58 4.27 13.50
C ASP A 109 7.55 4.42 12.36
N CYS A 110 8.02 4.29 11.11
CA CYS A 110 7.24 4.53 9.89
C CYS A 110 6.23 3.39 9.71
N THR A 111 5.13 3.52 10.44
CA THR A 111 3.81 3.05 10.04
C THR A 111 3.55 3.54 8.62
N TYR A 112 3.70 2.65 7.63
CA TYR A 112 3.24 2.91 6.26
C TYR A 112 1.80 3.43 6.34
N LEU A 113 1.60 4.71 6.00
CA LEU A 113 0.28 5.33 5.96
C LEU A 113 -0.28 5.10 4.57
N VAL A 114 -1.32 4.28 4.53
CA VAL A 114 -2.16 4.09 3.35
C VAL A 114 -3.39 4.95 3.57
N ASP A 115 -3.53 6.02 2.79
CA ASP A 115 -4.79 6.75 2.71
C ASP A 115 -5.63 6.16 1.57
N VAL A 116 -6.90 5.88 1.84
CA VAL A 116 -7.82 5.30 0.84
C VAL A 116 -8.56 6.44 0.17
N VAL A 117 -8.39 6.58 -1.15
CA VAL A 117 -9.04 7.64 -1.91
C VAL A 117 -10.28 7.08 -2.59
N GLY A 118 -11.45 7.61 -2.22
CA GLY A 118 -12.74 7.26 -2.81
C GLY A 118 -13.76 8.38 -2.60
N TYR A 119 -14.87 8.33 -3.31
CA TYR A 119 -15.99 9.23 -3.07
C TYR A 119 -16.74 8.83 -1.81
N PHE A 120 -17.04 9.81 -0.97
CA PHE A 120 -17.95 9.62 0.15
C PHE A 120 -19.31 9.15 -0.36
N ALA A 121 -19.66 7.91 -0.03
CA ALA A 121 -20.85 7.21 -0.50
C ALA A 121 -21.95 7.16 0.56
N GLY A 122 -21.57 7.21 1.83
CA GLY A 122 -22.50 7.10 2.94
C GLY A 122 -21.82 7.32 4.29
N ILE A 123 -22.62 7.69 5.29
CA ILE A 123 -22.21 7.74 6.69
C ILE A 123 -23.18 6.88 7.50
N GLY A 124 -22.63 5.93 8.24
CA GLY A 124 -23.37 5.14 9.20
C GLY A 124 -23.67 5.92 10.47
N ASN A 125 -24.62 5.42 11.25
CA ASN A 125 -24.95 6.00 12.55
C ASN A 125 -23.78 5.87 13.54
N GLU A 126 -23.73 6.80 14.50
CA GLU A 126 -22.80 6.75 15.64
C GLU A 126 -23.00 5.44 16.41
N ARG A 127 -21.89 4.75 16.68
CA ARG A 127 -21.82 3.53 17.48
C ARG A 127 -20.88 3.76 18.64
N THR A 128 -21.09 3.01 19.73
CA THR A 128 -20.22 3.02 20.90
C THR A 128 -19.59 1.64 21.07
N LEU A 129 -18.26 1.59 21.14
CA LEU A 129 -17.50 0.41 21.51
C LEU A 129 -17.10 0.53 22.98
N GLU A 130 -17.41 -0.47 23.80
CA GLU A 130 -16.90 -0.60 25.16
C GLU A 130 -15.83 -1.69 25.22
N LYS A 131 -14.65 -1.33 25.72
CA LYS A 131 -13.56 -2.27 25.98
C LYS A 131 -12.78 -1.83 27.23
N ASP A 132 -12.52 -2.76 28.13
CA ASP A 132 -11.78 -2.52 29.38
C ASP A 132 -12.35 -1.37 30.24
N GLY A 133 -13.68 -1.24 30.29
CA GLY A 133 -14.36 -0.17 31.04
C GLY A 133 -14.28 1.22 30.39
N LYS A 134 -13.67 1.34 29.22
CA LYS A 134 -13.59 2.58 28.44
C LYS A 134 -14.55 2.53 27.25
N SER A 135 -15.38 3.55 27.12
CA SER A 135 -16.27 3.73 25.97
C SER A 135 -15.62 4.64 24.91
N THR A 136 -15.73 4.23 23.65
CA THR A 136 -15.25 5.01 22.49
C THR A 136 -16.36 5.07 21.45
N LYS A 137 -16.73 6.27 21.01
CA LYS A 137 -17.69 6.48 19.94
C LYS A 137 -16.99 6.43 18.58
N TYR A 138 -17.64 5.82 17.59
CA TYR A 138 -17.13 5.74 16.22
C TYR A 138 -18.29 5.79 15.21
N ILE A 139 -18.00 6.26 14.00
CA ILE A 139 -18.90 6.23 12.85
C ILE A 139 -18.26 5.40 11.74
N VAL A 140 -19.07 4.69 10.98
CA VAL A 140 -18.61 3.95 9.79
C VAL A 140 -18.80 4.86 8.57
N ILE A 141 -17.78 5.02 7.75
CA ILE A 141 -17.85 5.83 6.52
C ILE A 141 -17.82 4.90 5.30
N GLU A 142 -18.90 5.00 4.52
CA GLU A 142 -19.11 4.54 3.15
C GLU A 142 -18.14 5.23 2.16
N LEU A 143 -17.11 4.58 1.61
CA LEU A 143 -16.37 5.10 0.46
C LEU A 143 -16.69 4.26 -0.78
N LYS A 144 -17.13 4.91 -1.86
CA LYS A 144 -17.25 4.33 -3.21
C LYS A 144 -15.99 4.61 -3.99
N ILE A 145 -15.48 3.57 -4.63
CA ILE A 145 -14.23 3.62 -5.37
C ILE A 145 -14.46 4.31 -6.72
N TYR A 146 -13.45 5.01 -7.22
CA TYR A 146 -13.51 5.60 -8.56
C TYR A 146 -13.27 4.53 -9.62
N ASP A 147 -14.33 3.85 -10.04
CA ASP A 147 -14.33 3.00 -11.21
C ASP A 147 -14.39 3.93 -12.44
N GLY A 148 -13.23 4.44 -12.85
CA GLY A 148 -13.10 5.36 -13.99
C GLY A 148 -13.88 4.91 -15.22
#